data_AF-X0YK62-F1
#
_entry.id   AF-X0YK62-F1
#
_cell.length_a   1.000
_cell.length_b   1.000
_cell.length_c   1.000
_cell.angle_alpha   90.00
_cell.angle_beta   90.00
_cell.angle_gamma   90.00
#
_symmetry.space_group_name_H-M   'P 1'
#
loop_
_entity.id
_entity.type
_entity.pdbx_description
1 polymer ?
#
loop_
_entity_poly.entity_id
_entity_poly.type
_entity_poly.pdbx_seq_one_letter_code
_entity_poly.pdbx_strand_id
1 'polypeptide(L)'
;GGVQNQPDFQAGAVDHHTHFVREVPRFVKEAMDEYGALTGRHYRPVMTFRTEDAEHLIVGLGSVTDDAEAVATHLRTQGKRVGVVSIKLLQPFPEA
;
A
#
# COMPACT_ATOMS: atom_id res chain seq x y z
N GLY A 1 16.00 -22.29 21.13
CA GLY A 1 15.74 -23.04 22.36
C GLY A 1 14.94 -24.28 22.02
N GLY A 2 15.14 -25.40 22.72
CA GLY A 2 14.55 -26.72 22.41
C GLY A 2 13.02 -26.86 22.53
N VAL A 3 12.27 -25.78 22.31
CA VAL A 3 10.80 -25.70 22.33
C VAL A 3 10.20 -25.38 20.95
N GLN A 4 11.02 -25.35 19.90
CA GLN A 4 10.54 -25.40 18.51
C GLN A 4 10.75 -26.83 17.99
N ASN A 5 9.82 -27.73 18.34
CA ASN A 5 9.70 -28.97 17.59
C ASN A 5 9.41 -28.60 16.13
N GLN A 6 10.20 -29.13 15.21
CA GLN A 6 10.27 -28.69 13.82
C GLN A 6 8.89 -28.68 13.11
N PRO A 7 7.99 -29.65 13.31
CA PRO A 7 6.65 -29.65 12.72
C PRO A 7 5.71 -28.61 13.32
N ASP A 8 5.71 -28.43 14.65
CA ASP A 8 4.80 -27.50 15.33
C ASP A 8 5.16 -26.04 15.01
N PHE A 9 6.45 -25.74 14.92
CA PHE A 9 6.92 -24.42 14.48
C PHE A 9 6.57 -24.15 13.01
N GLN A 10 6.75 -25.12 12.13
CA GLN A 10 6.41 -24.99 10.71
C GLN A 10 4.90 -24.81 10.50
N ALA A 11 4.08 -25.61 11.19
CA ALA A 11 2.63 -25.49 11.13
C ALA A 11 2.16 -24.12 11.67
N GLY A 12 2.68 -23.69 12.82
CA GLY A 12 2.35 -22.37 13.39
C GLY A 12 2.77 -21.20 12.50
N ALA A 13 3.90 -21.30 11.80
CA ALA A 13 4.35 -20.27 10.86
C ALA A 13 3.41 -20.12 9.65
N VAL A 14 2.88 -21.24 9.13
CA VAL A 14 1.89 -21.23 8.05
C VAL A 14 0.52 -20.74 8.56
N ASP A 15 0.12 -21.21 9.74
CA ASP A 15 -1.15 -20.87 10.38
C ASP A 15 -1.27 -19.38 10.72
N HIS A 16 -0.13 -18.72 10.96
CA HIS A 16 -0.05 -17.29 11.23
C HIS A 16 -0.76 -16.46 10.15
N HIS A 17 -0.62 -16.84 8.88
CA HIS A 17 -1.29 -16.14 7.80
C HIS A 17 -2.82 -16.29 7.89
N THR A 18 -3.30 -17.52 8.10
CA THR A 18 -4.73 -17.87 8.17
C THR A 18 -5.43 -17.18 9.34
N HIS A 19 -4.80 -17.12 10.51
CA HIS A 19 -5.47 -16.67 11.74
C HIS A 19 -5.17 -15.22 12.13
N PHE A 20 -4.02 -14.66 11.72
CA PHE A 20 -3.62 -13.31 12.15
C PHE A 20 -3.53 -12.31 11.01
N VAL A 21 -3.04 -12.72 9.82
CA VAL A 21 -2.82 -11.79 8.70
C VAL A 21 -4.06 -11.65 7.82
N ARG A 22 -4.87 -12.70 7.66
CA ARG A 22 -6.01 -12.76 6.74
C ARG A 22 -7.00 -11.60 6.88
N GLU A 23 -7.28 -11.17 8.11
CA GLU A 23 -8.25 -10.11 8.38
C GLU A 23 -7.63 -8.69 8.38
N VAL A 24 -6.30 -8.57 8.34
CA VAL A 24 -5.60 -7.28 8.34
C VAL A 24 -6.06 -6.36 7.20
N PRO A 25 -6.24 -6.82 5.93
CA PRO A 25 -6.71 -5.96 4.85
C PRO A 25 -8.07 -5.32 5.16
N ARG A 26 -9.00 -6.07 5.77
CA ARG A 26 -10.31 -5.57 6.16
C ARG A 26 -10.18 -4.49 7.24
N PHE A 27 -9.43 -4.76 8.31
CA PHE A 27 -9.22 -3.81 9.40
C PHE A 27 -8.51 -2.52 8.93
N VAL A 28 -7.53 -2.63 8.04
CA VAL A 28 -6.83 -1.46 7.48
C VAL A 28 -7.79 -0.60 6.66
N LYS A 29 -8.65 -1.23 5.85
CA LYS A 29 -9.65 -0.49 5.06
C LYS A 29 -10.67 0.21 5.95
N GLU A 30 -11.18 -0.46 6.98
CA GLU A 30 -12.08 0.14 7.98
C GLU A 30 -11.43 1.35 8.65
N ALA A 31 -10.18 1.22 9.12
CA ALA A 31 -9.44 2.31 9.74
C ALA A 31 -9.20 3.49 8.77
N MET A 32 -8.90 3.22 7.50
CA MET A 32 -8.75 4.25 6.47
C MET A 32 -10.07 4.97 6.16
N ASP A 33 -11.19 4.23 6.11
CA ASP A 33 -12.52 4.78 5.87
C ASP A 33 -12.95 5.67 7.06
N GLU A 34 -12.74 5.22 8.30
CA GLU A 34 -12.99 5.99 9.53
C GLU A 34 -12.12 7.26 9.60
N TYR A 35 -10.84 7.15 9.30
CA TYR A 35 -9.93 8.29 9.24
C TYR A 35 -10.39 9.32 8.20
N GLY A 36 -10.89 8.85 7.05
CA GLY A 36 -11.49 9.70 6.01
C GLY A 36 -12.73 10.43 6.52
N ALA A 37 -13.63 9.75 7.21
CA ALA A 37 -14.83 10.36 7.79
C ALA A 37 -14.50 11.45 8.82
N LEU A 38 -13.44 11.25 9.62
CA LEU A 38 -13.04 12.19 10.67
C LEU A 38 -12.25 13.40 10.15
N THR A 39 -11.44 13.21 9.11
CA THR A 39 -10.46 14.22 8.69
C THR A 39 -10.69 14.80 7.30
N GLY A 40 -11.55 14.18 6.50
CA GLY A 40 -11.71 14.47 5.06
C GLY A 40 -10.55 13.97 4.19
N ARG A 41 -9.53 13.33 4.75
CA ARG A 41 -8.40 12.78 4.01
C ARG A 41 -8.61 11.29 3.77
N HIS A 42 -8.85 10.91 2.52
CA HIS A 42 -9.12 9.53 2.15
C HIS A 42 -7.83 8.79 1.78
N TYR A 43 -7.60 7.65 2.42
CA TYR A 43 -6.51 6.74 2.11
C TYR A 43 -7.04 5.44 1.51
N ARG A 44 -6.21 4.81 0.70
CA ARG A 44 -6.39 3.45 0.19
C ARG A 44 -5.06 2.72 0.29
N PRO A 45 -5.06 1.37 0.34
CA PRO A 45 -3.83 0.57 0.35
C PRO A 45 -2.85 0.93 -0.78
N VAL A 46 -3.40 1.28 -1.94
CA VAL A 46 -2.70 1.86 -3.08
C VAL A 46 -3.37 3.17 -3.45
N MET A 47 -2.59 4.23 -3.52
CA MET A 47 -3.02 5.56 -3.97
C MET A 47 -2.40 5.84 -5.33
N THR A 48 -3.14 6.49 -6.22
CA THR A 48 -2.69 6.81 -7.57
C THR A 48 -2.77 8.31 -7.81
N PHE A 49 -1.83 8.83 -8.59
CA PHE A 49 -1.79 10.22 -9.00
C PHE A 49 -1.46 10.34 -10.49
N ARG A 50 -2.42 10.87 -11.26
CA ARG A 50 -2.31 11.10 -12.73
C ARG A 50 -1.88 9.84 -13.49
N THR A 51 -2.53 8.71 -13.21
CA THR A 51 -2.17 7.40 -13.75
C THR A 51 -2.99 7.00 -14.97
N GLU A 52 -4.13 7.65 -15.21
CA GLU A 52 -5.14 7.24 -16.19
C GLU A 52 -4.64 7.31 -17.64
N ASP A 53 -3.79 8.29 -17.95
CA ASP A 53 -3.23 8.56 -19.28
C ASP A 53 -1.69 8.50 -19.30
N ALA A 54 -1.07 8.02 -18.22
CA ALA A 54 0.38 8.01 -18.07
C ALA A 54 1.04 6.94 -18.97
N GLU A 55 2.11 7.33 -19.67
CA GLU A 55 3.01 6.40 -20.38
C GLU A 55 4.07 5.81 -19.45
N HIS A 56 4.44 6.55 -18.39
CA HIS A 56 5.42 6.12 -17.40
C HIS A 56 4.89 6.31 -16.00
N LEU A 57 5.06 5.28 -15.17
CA LEU A 57 4.68 5.29 -13.77
C LEU A 57 5.89 5.05 -12.89
N ILE A 58 6.02 5.82 -11.83
CA ILE A 58 6.90 5.47 -10.71
C ILE A 58 6.06 4.87 -9.60
N VAL A 59 6.50 3.72 -9.08
CA VAL A 59 5.89 3.07 -7.92
C VAL A 59 6.79 3.33 -6.72
N GLY A 60 6.24 3.92 -5.65
CA GLY A 60 7.01 4.31 -4.47
C GLY A 60 6.27 4.02 -3.17
N LEU A 61 7.01 4.06 -2.07
CA LEU A 61 6.52 3.89 -0.70
C LEU A 61 7.15 4.97 0.19
N GLY A 62 6.35 5.57 1.07
CA GLY A 62 6.81 6.60 2.00
C GLY A 62 6.88 7.98 1.37
N SER A 63 7.64 8.90 1.98
CA SER A 63 7.65 10.33 1.65
C SER A 63 8.06 10.65 0.21
N VAL A 64 8.85 9.79 -0.43
CA VAL A 64 9.27 9.96 -1.83
C VAL A 64 8.09 10.07 -2.79
N THR A 65 6.92 9.52 -2.43
CA THR A 65 5.73 9.61 -3.27
C THR A 65 5.25 11.05 -3.42
N ASP A 66 5.35 11.85 -2.36
CA ASP A 66 4.85 13.22 -2.34
C ASP A 66 5.77 14.13 -3.19
N ASP A 67 7.09 13.92 -3.07
CA ASP A 67 8.07 14.55 -3.95
C ASP A 67 7.87 14.16 -5.42
N ALA A 68 7.60 12.87 -5.67
CA ALA A 68 7.32 12.37 -7.01
C ALA A 68 6.03 12.98 -7.60
N GLU A 69 4.98 13.19 -6.81
CA GLU A 69 3.74 13.84 -7.25
C GLU A 69 3.98 15.31 -7.63
N ALA A 70 4.81 16.04 -6.86
CA ALA A 70 5.21 17.40 -7.19
C ALA A 70 6.02 17.47 -8.49
N VAL A 71 6.99 16.57 -8.66
CA VAL A 71 7.80 16.47 -9.89
C VAL A 71 6.93 16.03 -11.07
N ALA A 72 6.05 15.05 -10.91
CA ALA A 72 5.11 14.61 -11.94
C ALA A 72 4.20 15.76 -12.37
N THR A 73 3.76 16.59 -11.44
CA THR A 73 2.98 17.80 -11.74
C THR A 73 3.77 18.76 -12.63
N HIS A 74 5.04 19.00 -12.33
CA HIS A 74 5.92 19.84 -13.14
C HIS A 74 6.16 19.24 -14.54
N LEU A 75 6.51 17.96 -14.64
CA LEU A 75 6.77 17.30 -15.93
C LEU A 75 5.52 17.26 -16.83
N ARG A 76 4.33 17.19 -16.22
CA ARG A 76 3.05 17.27 -16.95
C ARG A 76 2.83 18.64 -17.59
N THR A 77 3.34 19.74 -17.03
CA THR A 77 3.29 21.06 -17.70
C THR A 77 4.18 21.11 -18.94
N GLN A 78 5.16 20.21 -19.04
CA GLN A 78 6.05 20.03 -20.19
C GLN A 78 5.54 18.97 -21.18
N GLY A 79 4.29 18.53 -21.04
CA GLY A 79 3.66 17.53 -21.92
C GLY A 79 4.10 16.09 -21.68
N LYS A 80 4.83 15.79 -20.60
CA LYS A 80 5.21 14.41 -20.27
C LYS A 80 4.06 13.69 -19.59
N ARG A 81 3.66 12.53 -20.13
CA ARG A 81 2.59 11.69 -19.58
C ARG A 81 3.12 10.77 -18.48
N VAL A 82 3.37 11.34 -17.29
CA VAL A 82 3.90 10.61 -16.13
C VAL A 82 2.91 10.56 -14.97
N GLY A 83 2.92 9.48 -14.20
CA GLY A 83 2.08 9.29 -13.02
C GLY A 83 2.83 8.63 -11.87
N VAL A 84 2.21 8.62 -10.69
CA VAL A 84 2.79 8.07 -9.45
C VAL A 84 1.81 7.07 -8.85
N VAL A 85 2.34 5.92 -8.44
CA VAL A 85 1.63 4.92 -7.64
C VAL A 85 2.29 4.88 -6.26
N SER A 86 1.49 5.17 -5.25
CA SER A 86 1.92 5.33 -3.87
C SER A 86 1.39 4.15 -3.05
N ILE A 87 2.28 3.23 -2.68
CA ILE A 87 1.95 2.11 -1.81
C ILE A 87 1.80 2.66 -0.38
N LYS A 88 0.63 2.46 0.23
CA LYS A 88 0.37 2.87 1.63
C LYS A 88 0.28 1.67 2.57
N LEU A 89 -0.08 0.49 2.04
CA LEU A 89 0.01 -0.80 2.73
C LEU A 89 1.02 -1.67 1.98
N LEU A 90 2.17 -1.98 2.57
CA LEU A 90 3.15 -2.89 1.96
C LEU A 90 2.91 -4.36 2.37
N GLN A 91 2.39 -4.59 3.57
CA GLN A 91 2.28 -5.91 4.21
C GLN A 91 0.99 -5.98 5.07
N PRO A 92 0.10 -6.98 4.87
CA PRO A 92 0.07 -7.84 3.68
C PRO A 92 -0.02 -6.98 2.42
N PHE A 93 0.68 -7.40 1.37
CA PHE A 93 0.70 -6.60 0.14
C PHE A 93 -0.74 -6.54 -0.41
N PRO A 94 -1.21 -5.37 -0.87
CA PRO A 94 -2.56 -5.24 -1.39
C PRO A 94 -2.70 -6.07 -2.67
N GLU A 95 -3.39 -7.19 -2.54
CA GLU A 95 -3.86 -8.02 -3.64
C GLU A 95 -5.20 -7.47 -4.14
N ALA A 96 -5.42 -7.53 -5.46
CA ALA A 96 -6.65 -7.05 -6.10
C ALA A 96 -7.81 -8.02 -5.91
#